data_AF-A0A960YGK7-F1
#
_entry.id   AF-A0A960YGK7-F1
#
_cell.length_a   1.000
_cell.length_b   1.000
_cell.length_c   1.000
_cell.angle_alpha   90.00
_cell.angle_beta   90.00
_cell.angle_gamma   90.00
#
_symmetry.space_group_name_H-M   'P 1'
#
loop_
_entity.id
_entity.type
_entity.pdbx_description
1 polymer ?
#
loop_
_entity_poly.entity_id
_entity_poly.type
_entity_poly.pdbx_seq_one_letter_code
_entity_poly.pdbx_strand_id
1 'polypeptide(L)'
;MSLPAQDPSEPVWTLLDVLGPAADYLDDAGVENARYDAECLLGSVLGLSRLDLYLQYERPLSEEERGRFRTLLRRRRAREPLQFILGEVEFLGLAFAVRPGVFIPRPETELLAERVLARMDAEFPQGGGKLGVHPLRALELGVGSGVIAVALAAKRGDLQIWGSDISAEALALAALNAERHGVEARIDLQHREGLPAGNGADVQLIVSNPPYVRPDEAPLLAPEVSEHDPPAALFGGDDGLDFYRLLAAEAPARLAPEGLLAVEIGA
;
A
#
# COMPACT_ATOMS: atom_id res chain seq x y z
N MET A 1 1.17 -41.99 2.34
CA MET A 1 -0.28 -41.68 2.34
C MET A 1 -0.65 -41.42 0.90
N SER A 2 -1.31 -42.37 0.24
CA SER A 2 -1.73 -42.22 -1.15
C SER A 2 -2.92 -41.28 -1.22
N LEU A 3 -2.87 -40.30 -2.12
CA LEU A 3 -4.03 -39.47 -2.46
C LEU A 3 -5.19 -40.39 -2.89
N PRO A 4 -6.43 -40.14 -2.47
CA PRO A 4 -7.57 -40.92 -2.95
C PRO A 4 -7.66 -40.79 -4.47
N ALA A 5 -7.85 -41.93 -5.15
CA ALA A 5 -8.06 -41.96 -6.59
C ALA A 5 -9.34 -41.20 -6.92
N GLN A 6 -9.24 -40.17 -7.76
CA GLN A 6 -10.38 -39.44 -8.29
C GLN A 6 -11.23 -40.36 -9.18
N ASP A 7 -12.55 -40.23 -9.09
CA ASP A 7 -13.50 -40.93 -9.94
C ASP A 7 -13.26 -40.51 -11.41
N PRO A 8 -13.01 -41.45 -12.34
CA PRO A 8 -12.70 -41.14 -13.75
C PRO A 8 -13.85 -40.49 -14.52
N SER A 9 -15.03 -40.29 -13.90
CA SER A 9 -16.19 -39.61 -14.48
C SER A 9 -16.32 -38.12 -14.14
N GLU A 10 -15.52 -37.58 -13.21
CA GLU A 10 -15.53 -36.14 -12.91
C GLU A 10 -14.69 -35.36 -13.94
N PRO A 11 -15.22 -34.24 -14.48
CA PRO A 11 -14.44 -33.39 -15.36
C PRO A 11 -13.20 -32.85 -14.62
N VAL A 12 -12.02 -33.09 -15.20
CA VAL A 12 -10.77 -32.53 -14.70
C VAL A 12 -10.73 -31.05 -15.08
N TRP A 13 -10.81 -30.18 -14.07
CA TRP A 13 -10.70 -28.74 -14.25
C TRP A 13 -9.24 -28.31 -14.11
N THR A 14 -8.69 -27.69 -15.15
CA THR A 14 -7.34 -27.13 -15.14
C THR A 14 -7.32 -25.65 -14.78
N LEU A 15 -6.13 -25.07 -14.57
CA LEU A 15 -5.99 -23.62 -14.38
C LEU A 15 -6.57 -22.83 -15.57
N LEU A 16 -6.31 -23.31 -16.79
CA LEU A 16 -6.79 -22.66 -18.00
C LEU A 16 -8.33 -22.65 -18.07
N ASP A 17 -8.96 -23.76 -17.68
CA ASP A 17 -10.42 -23.93 -17.73
C ASP A 17 -11.16 -22.98 -16.77
N VAL A 18 -10.53 -22.59 -15.66
CA VAL A 18 -11.18 -21.75 -14.63
C VAL A 18 -10.88 -20.26 -14.80
N LEU A 19 -9.73 -19.88 -15.36
CA LEU A 19 -9.30 -18.47 -15.43
C LEU A 19 -10.12 -17.63 -16.41
N GLY A 20 -10.53 -18.19 -17.54
CA GLY A 20 -11.42 -17.51 -18.49
C GLY A 20 -12.77 -17.15 -17.86
N PRO A 21 -13.55 -18.16 -17.41
CA PRO A 21 -14.83 -17.93 -16.76
C PRO A 21 -14.74 -17.05 -15.50
N ALA A 22 -13.65 -17.15 -14.74
CA ALA A 22 -13.42 -16.29 -13.58
C ALA A 22 -13.22 -14.82 -13.97
N ALA A 23 -12.50 -14.55 -15.05
CA ALA A 23 -12.33 -13.18 -15.57
C ALA A 23 -13.68 -12.63 -16.04
N ASP A 24 -14.44 -13.38 -16.86
CA ASP A 24 -15.77 -12.95 -17.31
C ASP A 24 -16.71 -12.68 -16.13
N TYR A 25 -16.66 -13.53 -15.09
CA TYR A 25 -17.43 -13.36 -13.87
C TYR A 25 -17.07 -12.09 -13.07
N LEU A 26 -15.84 -11.58 -13.16
CA LEU A 26 -15.47 -10.32 -12.53
C LEU A 26 -15.80 -9.12 -13.44
N ASP A 27 -15.58 -9.26 -14.75
CA ASP A 27 -15.88 -8.24 -15.76
C ASP A 27 -17.38 -7.89 -15.77
N ASP A 28 -18.26 -8.90 -15.66
CA ASP A 28 -19.70 -8.74 -15.53
C ASP A 28 -20.14 -7.86 -14.34
N ALA A 29 -19.28 -7.70 -13.33
CA ALA A 29 -19.51 -6.83 -12.17
C ALA A 29 -18.78 -5.49 -12.26
N GLY A 30 -18.21 -5.18 -13.41
CA GLY A 30 -17.47 -3.95 -13.70
C GLY A 30 -16.12 -3.88 -12.98
N VAL A 31 -15.52 -5.02 -12.61
CA VAL A 31 -14.17 -5.06 -12.04
C VAL A 31 -13.17 -4.77 -13.16
N GLU A 32 -12.44 -3.67 -13.03
CA GLU A 32 -11.34 -3.36 -13.94
C GLU A 32 -10.23 -4.42 -13.82
N ASN A 33 -9.57 -4.71 -14.94
CA ASN A 33 -8.50 -5.71 -15.01
C ASN A 33 -8.92 -7.11 -14.49
N ALA A 34 -10.18 -7.51 -14.69
CA ALA A 34 -10.77 -8.76 -14.22
C ALA A 34 -9.90 -10.03 -14.38
N ARG A 35 -9.20 -10.17 -15.52
CA ARG A 35 -8.28 -11.30 -15.75
C ARG A 35 -7.08 -11.29 -14.80
N TYR A 36 -6.48 -10.12 -14.58
CA TYR A 36 -5.37 -9.95 -13.64
C TYR A 36 -5.82 -10.31 -12.22
N ASP A 37 -6.98 -9.81 -11.79
CA ASP A 37 -7.53 -10.11 -10.47
C ASP A 37 -7.79 -11.60 -10.28
N ALA A 38 -8.40 -12.26 -11.27
CA ALA A 38 -8.63 -13.71 -11.24
C ALA A 38 -7.31 -14.50 -11.11
N GLU A 39 -6.27 -14.09 -11.82
CA GLU A 39 -4.93 -14.69 -11.72
C GLU A 39 -4.30 -14.47 -10.34
N CYS A 40 -4.38 -13.27 -9.78
CA CYS A 40 -3.87 -12.97 -8.44
C CYS A 40 -4.58 -13.80 -7.36
N LEU A 41 -5.90 -13.89 -7.42
CA LEU A 41 -6.69 -14.70 -6.49
C LEU A 41 -6.37 -16.19 -6.59
N LEU A 42 -6.24 -16.72 -7.81
CA LEU A 42 -5.86 -18.12 -8.01
C LEU A 42 -4.42 -18.39 -7.54
N GLY A 43 -3.49 -17.48 -7.86
CA GLY A 43 -2.11 -17.54 -7.39
C GLY A 43 -2.02 -17.61 -5.88
N SER A 44 -2.80 -16.78 -5.17
CA SER A 44 -2.89 -16.79 -3.70
C SER A 44 -3.38 -18.13 -3.14
N VAL A 45 -4.40 -18.75 -3.77
CA VAL A 45 -4.92 -20.07 -3.33
C VAL A 45 -3.86 -21.17 -3.46
N LEU A 46 -3.03 -21.08 -4.50
CA LEU A 46 -2.05 -22.10 -4.86
C LEU A 46 -0.65 -21.84 -4.30
N GLY A 47 -0.38 -20.64 -3.76
CA GLY A 47 0.96 -20.20 -3.40
C GLY A 47 1.88 -20.06 -4.62
N LEU A 48 1.32 -19.66 -5.76
CA LEU A 48 2.03 -19.55 -7.04
C LEU A 48 2.07 -18.09 -7.50
N SER A 49 3.17 -17.68 -8.12
CA SER A 49 3.22 -16.40 -8.82
C SER A 49 2.35 -16.46 -10.08
N ARG A 50 1.98 -15.29 -10.62
CA ARG A 50 1.27 -15.25 -11.91
C ARG A 50 2.03 -15.97 -13.00
N LEU A 51 3.35 -15.78 -13.10
CA LEU A 51 4.18 -16.46 -14.09
C LEU A 51 4.11 -17.98 -13.95
N ASP A 52 4.12 -18.49 -12.72
CA ASP A 52 3.99 -19.93 -12.47
C ASP A 52 2.65 -20.48 -12.93
N LEU A 53 1.56 -19.70 -12.84
CA LEU A 53 0.25 -20.09 -13.38
C LEU A 53 0.31 -20.30 -14.90
N TYR A 54 0.97 -19.39 -15.63
CA TYR A 54 1.14 -19.51 -17.10
C TYR A 54 1.96 -20.75 -17.49
N LEU A 55 2.95 -21.12 -16.67
CA LEU A 55 3.79 -22.30 -16.90
C LEU A 55 3.08 -23.62 -16.56
N GLN A 56 1.99 -23.56 -15.80
CA GLN A 56 1.29 -24.73 -15.25
C GLN A 56 -0.17 -24.80 -15.71
N TYR A 57 -0.51 -24.28 -16.89
CA TYR A 57 -1.92 -24.16 -17.31
C TYR A 57 -2.72 -25.45 -17.31
N GLU A 58 -2.08 -26.58 -17.59
CA GLU A 58 -2.69 -27.91 -17.61
C GLU A 58 -2.76 -28.55 -16.21
N ARG A 59 -2.27 -27.87 -15.16
CA ARG A 59 -2.31 -28.38 -13.78
C ARG A 59 -3.77 -28.55 -13.36
N PRO A 60 -4.18 -29.76 -12.93
CA PRO A 60 -5.52 -29.99 -12.42
C PRO A 60 -5.72 -29.30 -11.07
N LEU A 61 -6.95 -28.83 -10.83
CA LEU A 61 -7.37 -28.25 -9.56
C LEU A 61 -8.25 -29.21 -8.77
N SER A 62 -7.88 -29.42 -7.50
CA SER A 62 -8.72 -30.12 -6.53
C SER A 62 -10.03 -29.36 -6.26
N GLU A 63 -11.05 -30.07 -5.76
CA GLU A 63 -12.30 -29.42 -5.34
C GLU A 63 -12.08 -28.40 -4.21
N GLU A 64 -11.12 -28.65 -3.31
CA GLU A 64 -10.78 -27.71 -2.24
C GLU A 64 -10.17 -26.41 -2.78
N GLU A 65 -9.22 -26.49 -3.72
CA GLU A 65 -8.64 -25.31 -4.38
C GLU A 65 -9.72 -24.53 -5.16
N ARG A 66 -10.58 -25.23 -5.90
CA ARG A 66 -11.72 -24.59 -6.60
C ARG A 66 -12.70 -23.94 -5.64
N GLY A 67 -12.97 -24.57 -4.49
CA GLY A 67 -13.82 -24.04 -3.43
C GLY A 67 -13.27 -22.75 -2.82
N ARG A 68 -11.97 -22.73 -2.49
CA ARG A 68 -11.28 -21.53 -1.99
C ARG A 68 -11.27 -20.42 -3.03
N PHE A 69 -10.90 -20.72 -4.27
CA PHE A 69 -10.87 -19.74 -5.36
C PHE A 69 -12.25 -19.09 -5.61
N ARG A 70 -13.31 -19.90 -5.67
CA ARG A 70 -14.69 -19.43 -5.80
C ARG A 70 -15.13 -18.52 -4.65
N THR A 71 -14.62 -18.75 -3.44
CA THR A 71 -14.90 -17.89 -2.28
C THR A 71 -14.27 -16.52 -2.46
N LEU A 72 -13.01 -16.47 -2.92
CA LEU A 72 -12.32 -15.21 -3.18
C LEU A 72 -12.95 -14.44 -4.36
N LEU A 73 -13.35 -15.14 -5.43
CA LEU A 73 -14.04 -14.52 -6.56
C LEU A 73 -15.36 -13.86 -6.16
N ARG A 74 -16.12 -14.46 -5.24
CA ARG A 74 -17.37 -13.86 -4.74
C ARG A 74 -17.12 -12.55 -4.00
N ARG A 75 -16.07 -12.51 -3.16
CA ARG A 75 -15.63 -11.29 -2.48
C ARG A 75 -15.25 -10.20 -3.49
N ARG A 76 -14.41 -10.56 -4.47
CA ARG A 76 -13.97 -9.59 -5.50
C ARG A 76 -15.13 -9.11 -6.38
N ARG A 77 -16.06 -10.00 -6.75
CA ARG A 77 -17.28 -9.63 -7.49
C ARG A 77 -18.17 -8.66 -6.70
N ALA A 78 -18.18 -8.76 -5.38
CA ALA A 78 -18.86 -7.81 -4.49
C ALA A 78 -18.11 -6.48 -4.33
N ARG A 79 -17.13 -6.19 -5.22
CA ARG A 79 -16.32 -4.96 -5.25
C ARG A 79 -15.39 -4.78 -4.05
N GLU A 80 -15.18 -5.83 -3.23
CA GLU A 80 -14.14 -5.80 -2.21
C GLU A 80 -12.77 -5.64 -2.87
N PRO A 81 -11.90 -4.71 -2.42
CA PRO A 81 -10.60 -4.48 -3.02
C PRO A 81 -9.74 -5.74 -3.04
N LEU A 82 -9.06 -5.98 -4.18
CA LEU A 82 -8.19 -7.15 -4.35
C LEU A 82 -7.17 -7.26 -3.21
N GLN A 83 -6.56 -6.14 -2.83
CA GLN A 83 -5.52 -6.08 -1.81
C GLN A 83 -6.04 -6.48 -0.43
N PHE A 84 -7.30 -6.17 -0.09
CA PHE A 84 -7.91 -6.65 1.16
C PHE A 84 -8.26 -8.14 1.12
N ILE A 85 -8.59 -8.67 -0.06
CA ILE A 85 -8.82 -10.11 -0.23
C ILE A 85 -7.50 -10.88 -0.07
N LEU A 86 -6.41 -10.34 -0.64
CA LEU A 86 -5.06 -10.92 -0.56
C LEU A 86 -4.39 -10.66 0.80
N GLY A 87 -4.75 -9.58 1.49
CA GLY A 87 -4.18 -9.16 2.77
C GLY A 87 -2.84 -8.44 2.65
N GLU A 88 -2.32 -8.24 1.42
CA GLU A 88 -1.06 -7.55 1.18
C GLU A 88 -1.01 -6.81 -0.15
N VAL A 89 -0.05 -5.91 -0.26
CA VAL A 89 0.31 -5.16 -1.47
C VAL A 89 1.83 -5.10 -1.58
N GLU A 90 2.36 -5.07 -2.81
CA GLU A 90 3.78 -4.78 -3.05
C GLU A 90 4.00 -3.27 -3.21
N PHE A 91 5.06 -2.74 -2.61
CA PHE A 91 5.49 -1.34 -2.73
C PHE A 91 7.02 -1.27 -2.64
N LEU A 92 7.68 -0.74 -3.67
CA LEU A 92 9.14 -0.72 -3.84
C LEU A 92 9.81 -2.09 -3.70
N GLY A 93 9.14 -3.14 -4.20
CA GLY A 93 9.56 -4.53 -4.10
C GLY A 93 9.51 -5.11 -2.69
N LEU A 94 8.78 -4.47 -1.77
CA LEU A 94 8.54 -4.95 -0.41
C LEU A 94 7.05 -5.28 -0.24
N ALA A 95 6.73 -6.38 0.45
CA ALA A 95 5.36 -6.78 0.72
C ALA A 95 4.83 -6.15 2.02
N PHE A 96 3.70 -5.45 1.94
CA PHE A 96 3.05 -4.74 3.03
C PHE A 96 1.71 -5.37 3.36
N ALA A 97 1.45 -5.63 4.64
CA ALA A 97 0.12 -6.00 5.08
C ALA A 97 -0.85 -4.82 4.86
N VAL A 98 -2.06 -5.13 4.40
CA VAL A 98 -3.18 -4.20 4.28
C VAL A 98 -4.44 -4.82 4.88
N ARG A 99 -5.37 -3.98 5.33
CA ARG A 99 -6.65 -4.42 5.88
C ARG A 99 -7.70 -3.31 5.82
N PRO A 100 -9.00 -3.67 5.84
CA PRO A 100 -10.08 -2.70 5.97
C PRO A 100 -9.86 -1.75 7.16
N GLY A 101 -10.24 -0.48 7.01
CA GLY A 101 -10.02 0.57 8.00
C GLY A 101 -8.71 1.37 7.80
N VAL A 102 -7.85 0.95 6.88
CA VAL A 102 -6.64 1.69 6.49
C VAL A 102 -6.58 1.83 4.97
N PHE A 103 -6.19 3.01 4.50
CA PHE A 103 -6.07 3.31 3.08
C PHE A 103 -5.17 2.33 2.32
N ILE A 104 -5.62 1.89 1.16
CA ILE A 104 -4.85 1.02 0.27
C ILE A 104 -3.80 1.85 -0.48
N PRO A 105 -2.50 1.55 -0.34
CA PRO A 105 -1.43 2.20 -1.12
C PRO A 105 -1.69 2.17 -2.63
N ARG A 106 -1.44 3.29 -3.29
CA ARG A 106 -1.64 3.45 -4.74
C ARG A 106 -0.31 3.36 -5.49
N PRO A 107 -0.27 2.85 -6.74
CA PRO A 107 0.95 2.81 -7.55
C PRO A 107 1.61 4.19 -7.72
N GLU A 108 0.82 5.26 -7.79
CA GLU A 108 1.31 6.63 -7.89
C GLU A 108 2.13 7.05 -6.67
N THR A 109 1.79 6.53 -5.49
CA THR A 109 2.52 6.78 -4.24
C THR A 109 3.90 6.13 -4.26
N GLU A 110 4.07 5.05 -5.01
CA GLU A 110 5.38 4.41 -5.21
C GLU A 110 6.33 5.37 -5.94
N LEU A 111 5.84 6.08 -6.97
CA LEU A 111 6.60 7.09 -7.69
C LEU A 111 7.06 8.26 -6.79
N LEU A 112 6.23 8.67 -5.83
CA LEU A 112 6.63 9.65 -4.81
C LEU A 112 7.83 9.13 -4.01
N ALA A 113 7.74 7.92 -3.48
CA ALA A 113 8.80 7.31 -2.68
C ALA A 113 10.09 7.09 -3.49
N GLU A 114 10.00 6.66 -4.75
CA GLU A 114 11.16 6.54 -5.66
C GLU A 114 11.87 7.88 -5.85
N ARG A 115 11.10 8.95 -6.13
CA ARG A 115 11.66 10.29 -6.34
C ARG A 115 12.29 10.85 -5.07
N VAL A 116 11.65 10.61 -3.92
CA VAL A 116 12.20 10.98 -2.62
C VAL A 116 13.53 10.28 -2.39
N LEU A 117 13.63 8.96 -2.57
CA LEU A 117 14.88 8.22 -2.41
C LEU A 117 15.98 8.77 -3.33
N ALA A 118 15.69 8.90 -4.63
CA ALA A 118 16.66 9.41 -5.60
C ALA A 118 17.16 10.82 -5.24
N ARG A 119 16.26 11.71 -4.79
CA ARG A 119 16.61 13.07 -4.38
C ARG A 119 17.44 13.07 -3.09
N MET A 120 17.06 12.24 -2.12
CA MET A 120 17.77 12.10 -0.87
C MET A 120 19.18 11.52 -1.07
N ASP A 121 19.37 10.59 -2.00
CA ASP A 121 20.69 10.03 -2.33
C ASP A 121 21.59 11.07 -3.01
N ALA A 122 21.01 11.91 -3.88
CA ALA A 122 21.76 12.97 -4.56
C ALA A 122 22.19 14.10 -3.60
N GLU A 123 21.28 14.55 -2.73
CA GLU A 123 21.51 15.70 -1.84
C GLU A 123 22.23 15.29 -0.55
N PHE A 124 22.04 14.05 -0.08
CA PHE A 124 22.63 13.54 1.15
C PHE A 124 23.39 12.21 0.94
N PRO A 125 24.41 12.16 0.05
CA PRO A 125 25.08 10.93 -0.37
C PRO A 125 25.96 10.27 0.70
N GLN A 126 26.33 11.01 1.75
CA GLN A 126 27.13 10.52 2.89
C GLN A 126 26.27 10.28 4.13
N GLY A 127 24.95 10.36 3.98
CA GLY A 127 24.01 10.45 5.11
C GLY A 127 24.15 11.75 5.91
N GLY A 128 23.63 11.74 7.13
CA GLY A 128 23.72 12.86 8.06
C GLY A 128 25.16 13.20 8.46
N GLY A 129 25.79 14.04 7.61
CA GLY A 129 26.93 14.89 7.91
C GLY A 129 28.22 14.56 7.15
N LYS A 130 28.76 15.55 6.42
CA LYS A 130 30.19 15.66 6.04
C LYS A 130 31.15 15.71 7.24
N LEU A 131 30.64 15.55 8.47
CA LEU A 131 31.31 15.47 9.78
C LEU A 131 30.49 14.56 10.73
N GLY A 132 29.92 13.47 10.19
CA GLY A 132 28.79 12.70 10.72
C GLY A 132 28.78 12.35 12.21
N VAL A 133 27.62 12.59 12.84
CA VAL A 133 27.25 12.03 14.16
C VAL A 133 25.75 11.69 14.26
N HIS A 134 24.87 12.12 13.34
CA HIS A 134 23.41 11.92 13.50
C HIS A 134 22.73 11.37 12.25
N PRO A 135 21.72 10.49 12.40
CA PRO A 135 20.92 10.01 11.28
C PRO A 135 20.18 11.16 10.59
N LEU A 136 19.86 10.99 9.31
CA LEU A 136 18.91 11.87 8.64
C LEU A 136 17.54 11.76 9.30
N ARG A 137 16.79 12.86 9.27
CA ARG A 137 15.48 12.96 9.89
C ARG A 137 14.43 13.18 8.82
N ALA A 138 13.39 12.35 8.83
CA ALA A 138 12.19 12.54 8.05
C ALA A 138 10.94 12.67 8.94
N LEU A 139 9.97 13.44 8.47
CA LEU A 139 8.63 13.47 9.02
C LEU A 139 7.64 12.96 7.96
N GLU A 140 6.68 12.16 8.39
CA GLU A 140 5.54 11.74 7.56
C GLU A 140 4.21 12.16 8.19
N LEU A 141 3.38 12.85 7.40
CA LEU A 141 1.99 13.18 7.75
C LEU A 141 1.05 12.18 7.08
N GLY A 142 0.23 11.50 7.87
CA GLY A 142 -0.73 10.51 7.40
C GLY A 142 -0.04 9.21 6.98
N VAL A 143 0.62 8.53 7.92
CA VAL A 143 1.41 7.32 7.60
C VAL A 143 0.59 6.18 7.02
N GLY A 144 -0.72 6.08 7.31
CA GLY A 144 -1.56 4.99 6.81
C GLY A 144 -1.00 3.61 7.19
N SER A 145 -0.80 2.76 6.19
CA SER A 145 -0.19 1.44 6.35
C SER A 145 1.34 1.46 6.58
N GLY A 146 1.95 2.65 6.53
CA GLY A 146 3.38 2.87 6.72
C GLY A 146 4.23 2.65 5.47
N VAL A 147 3.62 2.49 4.29
CA VAL A 147 4.36 2.13 3.06
C VAL A 147 5.51 3.08 2.74
N ILE A 148 5.32 4.41 2.87
CA ILE A 148 6.39 5.37 2.60
C ILE A 148 7.46 5.27 3.67
N ALA A 149 7.15 5.53 4.96
CA ALA A 149 8.13 5.47 6.05
C ALA A 149 8.92 4.15 6.06
N VAL A 150 8.24 3.02 6.00
CA VAL A 150 8.89 1.70 6.10
C VAL A 150 9.75 1.42 4.87
N ALA A 151 9.27 1.73 3.66
CA ALA A 151 10.09 1.53 2.46
C ALA A 151 11.30 2.46 2.44
N LEU A 152 11.14 3.74 2.80
CA LEU A 152 12.25 4.68 2.90
C LEU A 152 13.29 4.20 3.92
N ALA A 153 12.86 3.79 5.12
CA ALA A 153 13.76 3.26 6.14
C ALA A 153 14.44 1.97 5.66
N ALA A 154 13.72 1.05 5.00
CA ALA A 154 14.27 -0.21 4.51
C ALA A 154 15.32 -0.01 3.42
N LYS A 155 15.13 0.95 2.51
CA LYS A 155 16.09 1.28 1.44
C LYS A 155 17.24 2.15 1.92
N ARG A 156 17.04 2.92 3.00
CA ARG A 156 18.01 3.91 3.50
C ARG A 156 18.30 3.72 4.99
N GLY A 157 19.42 3.06 5.31
CA GLY A 157 19.78 2.64 6.67
C GLY A 157 20.10 3.75 7.68
N ASP A 158 20.32 4.97 7.20
CA ASP A 158 20.70 6.15 7.98
C ASP A 158 19.53 7.10 8.25
N LEU A 159 18.31 6.72 7.87
CA LEU A 159 17.10 7.52 8.03
C LEU A 159 16.36 7.14 9.33
N GLN A 160 16.06 8.14 10.14
CA GLN A 160 15.14 8.09 11.26
C GLN A 160 13.87 8.87 10.92
N ILE A 161 12.72 8.26 11.12
CA ILE A 161 11.44 8.78 10.66
C ILE A 161 10.50 8.95 11.84
N TRP A 162 9.84 10.10 11.90
CA TRP A 162 8.67 10.29 12.75
C TRP A 162 7.44 10.35 11.87
N GLY A 163 6.45 9.53 12.18
CA GLY A 163 5.22 9.41 11.44
C GLY A 163 4.02 9.77 12.30
N SER A 164 3.06 10.48 11.73
CA SER A 164 1.80 10.81 12.40
C SER A 164 0.62 10.25 11.62
N ASP A 165 -0.40 9.82 12.34
CA ASP A 165 -1.71 9.53 11.79
C ASP A 165 -2.79 9.83 12.83
N ILE A 166 -3.98 10.18 12.38
CA ILE A 166 -5.16 10.34 13.23
C ILE A 166 -5.86 9.00 13.53
N SER A 167 -5.54 7.95 12.76
CA SER A 167 -6.09 6.61 12.93
C SER A 167 -5.16 5.72 13.74
N ALA A 168 -5.62 5.27 14.91
CA ALA A 168 -4.92 4.28 15.70
C ALA A 168 -4.79 2.93 14.97
N GLU A 169 -5.76 2.59 14.10
CA GLU A 169 -5.73 1.38 13.27
C GLU A 169 -4.64 1.45 12.20
N ALA A 170 -4.47 2.62 11.58
CA ALA A 170 -3.38 2.90 10.64
C ALA A 170 -2.03 2.73 11.33
N LEU A 171 -1.82 3.38 12.48
CA LEU A 171 -0.58 3.27 13.24
C LEU A 171 -0.26 1.84 13.67
N ALA A 172 -1.27 1.05 14.07
CA ALA A 172 -1.09 -0.35 14.40
C ALA A 172 -0.68 -1.19 13.17
N LEU A 173 -1.20 -0.88 11.98
CA LEU A 173 -0.77 -1.51 10.73
C LEU A 173 0.63 -1.08 10.30
N ALA A 174 0.95 0.21 10.40
CA ALA A 174 2.29 0.74 10.13
C ALA A 174 3.35 0.12 11.05
N ALA A 175 3.04 -0.06 12.34
CA ALA A 175 3.92 -0.74 13.28
C ALA A 175 4.16 -2.21 12.89
N LEU A 176 3.10 -2.95 12.54
CA LEU A 176 3.21 -4.32 12.04
C LEU A 176 4.10 -4.40 10.79
N ASN A 177 3.93 -3.48 9.85
CA ASN A 177 4.74 -3.43 8.64
C ASN A 177 6.20 -3.03 8.93
N ALA A 178 6.44 -2.12 9.88
CA ALA A 178 7.79 -1.76 10.30
C ALA A 178 8.53 -2.96 10.92
N GLU A 179 7.87 -3.73 11.79
CA GLU A 179 8.40 -4.97 12.36
C GLU A 179 8.66 -6.02 11.27
N ARG A 180 7.72 -6.21 10.33
CA ARG A 180 7.86 -7.16 9.20
C ARG A 180 9.13 -6.92 8.39
N HIS A 181 9.56 -5.67 8.28
CA HIS A 181 10.73 -5.25 7.51
C HIS A 181 11.97 -4.91 8.38
N GLY A 182 11.90 -5.11 9.70
CA GLY A 182 13.03 -4.90 10.61
C GLY A 182 13.49 -3.45 10.73
N VAL A 183 12.57 -2.49 10.62
CA VAL A 183 12.86 -1.05 10.67
C VAL A 183 12.18 -0.32 11.81
N GLU A 184 11.48 -1.03 12.69
CA GLU A 184 10.71 -0.49 13.81
C GLU A 184 11.54 0.39 14.75
N ALA A 185 12.82 0.07 14.94
CA ALA A 185 13.73 0.87 15.78
C ALA A 185 14.04 2.27 15.22
N ARG A 186 13.71 2.53 13.94
CA ARG A 186 13.98 3.79 13.24
C ARG A 186 12.73 4.59 12.91
N ILE A 187 11.55 4.09 13.29
CA ILE A 187 10.26 4.72 13.00
C ILE A 187 9.53 4.99 14.32
N ASP A 188 9.26 6.26 14.60
CA ASP A 188 8.47 6.73 15.74
C ASP A 188 7.07 7.10 15.25
N LEU A 189 6.07 6.30 15.63
CA LEU A 189 4.68 6.45 15.20
C LEU A 189 3.84 7.15 16.27
N GLN A 190 3.13 8.21 15.88
CA GLN A 190 2.41 9.09 16.79
C GLN A 190 0.93 9.21 16.41
N HIS A 191 0.06 8.93 17.36
CA HIS A 191 -1.36 9.22 17.24
C HIS A 191 -1.61 10.71 17.43
N ARG A 192 -1.69 11.45 16.31
CA ARG A 192 -1.65 12.90 16.29
C ARG A 192 -2.26 13.44 14.99
N GLU A 193 -2.89 14.60 15.11
CA GLU A 193 -3.25 15.46 13.99
C GLU A 193 -2.11 16.43 13.63
N GLY A 194 -1.87 16.65 12.34
CA GLY A 194 -0.78 17.49 11.84
C GLY A 194 0.59 16.80 11.90
N LEU A 195 1.67 17.53 11.61
CA LEU A 195 3.00 16.92 11.51
C LEU A 195 3.43 16.26 12.83
N PRO A 196 4.18 15.15 12.78
CA PRO A 196 4.63 14.49 13.99
C PRO A 196 5.58 15.39 14.79
N ALA A 197 5.56 15.22 16.11
CA ALA A 197 6.49 15.89 16.99
C ALA A 197 7.87 15.20 16.85
N GLY A 198 8.82 15.90 16.22
CA GLY A 198 10.21 15.46 16.13
C GLY A 198 11.08 16.10 17.21
N ASN A 199 12.30 15.62 17.38
CA ASN A 199 13.26 16.12 18.38
C ASN A 199 13.98 17.43 17.97
N GLY A 200 13.32 18.34 17.24
CA GLY A 200 13.87 19.66 16.89
C GLY A 200 13.55 20.14 15.47
N ALA A 201 14.17 21.27 15.10
CA ALA A 201 14.34 21.70 13.72
C ALA A 201 15.42 20.84 13.01
N ASP A 202 15.71 21.14 11.75
CA ASP A 202 16.70 20.44 10.90
C ASP A 202 16.25 19.06 10.37
N VAL A 203 15.02 18.99 9.86
CA VAL A 203 14.49 17.82 9.14
C VAL A 203 14.93 17.87 7.67
N GLN A 204 15.44 16.75 7.13
CA GLN A 204 15.87 16.68 5.72
C GLN A 204 14.72 16.32 4.77
N LEU A 205 13.67 15.67 5.26
CA LEU A 205 12.51 15.29 4.48
C LEU A 205 11.22 15.49 5.27
N ILE A 206 10.25 16.17 4.67
CA ILE A 206 8.84 16.04 5.02
C ILE A 206 8.16 15.39 3.83
N VAL A 207 7.50 14.26 4.06
CA VAL A 207 6.77 13.51 3.03
C VAL A 207 5.32 13.30 3.44
N SER A 208 4.40 13.31 2.49
CA SER A 208 3.01 12.98 2.75
C SER A 208 2.28 12.57 1.47
N ASN A 209 1.43 11.55 1.58
CA ASN A 209 0.29 11.41 0.67
C ASN A 209 -0.98 11.76 1.46
N PRO A 210 -1.35 13.06 1.54
CA PRO A 210 -2.50 13.48 2.32
C PRO A 210 -3.81 13.23 1.57
N PRO A 211 -4.94 13.20 2.28
CA PRO A 211 -6.26 13.25 1.64
C PRO A 211 -6.41 14.52 0.79
N TYR A 212 -6.90 14.38 -0.44
CA TYR A 212 -7.05 15.49 -1.40
C TYR A 212 -8.35 15.49 -2.20
N VAL A 213 -9.21 14.49 -1.98
CA VAL A 213 -10.48 14.38 -2.71
C VAL A 213 -11.45 15.45 -2.20
N ARG A 214 -12.13 16.13 -3.13
CA ARG A 214 -13.21 17.05 -2.76
C ARG A 214 -14.53 16.29 -2.54
N PRO A 215 -15.42 16.76 -1.65
CA PRO A 215 -16.71 16.11 -1.43
C PRO A 215 -17.56 15.93 -2.70
N ASP A 216 -17.46 16.85 -3.66
CA ASP A 216 -18.17 16.78 -4.94
C ASP A 216 -17.62 15.74 -5.92
N GLU A 217 -16.39 15.24 -5.68
CA GLU A 217 -15.75 14.17 -6.45
C GLU A 217 -16.09 12.77 -5.93
N ALA A 218 -16.70 12.66 -4.75
CA ALA A 218 -17.08 11.38 -4.15
C ALA A 218 -17.87 10.44 -5.11
N PRO A 219 -18.83 10.93 -5.93
CA PRO A 219 -19.55 10.08 -6.88
C PRO A 219 -18.70 9.55 -8.05
N LEU A 220 -17.51 10.10 -8.28
CA LEU A 220 -16.58 9.69 -9.34
C LEU A 220 -15.62 8.59 -8.87
N LEU A 221 -15.54 8.35 -7.56
CA LEU A 221 -14.68 7.32 -7.00
C LEU A 221 -15.19 5.92 -7.35
N ALA A 222 -14.26 5.01 -7.64
CA ALA A 222 -14.61 3.61 -7.83
C ALA A 222 -15.28 3.04 -6.54
N PRO A 223 -16.17 2.04 -6.66
CA PRO A 223 -16.75 1.35 -5.51
C PRO A 223 -15.71 0.84 -4.51
N GLU A 224 -14.60 0.30 -5.00
CA GLU A 224 -13.44 -0.16 -4.22
C GLU A 224 -12.83 0.95 -3.34
N VAL A 225 -12.97 2.21 -3.73
CA VAL A 225 -12.44 3.36 -3.00
C VAL A 225 -13.53 3.92 -2.09
N SER A 226 -14.67 4.28 -2.66
CA SER A 226 -15.77 4.95 -1.94
C SER A 226 -16.39 4.11 -0.83
N GLU A 227 -16.46 2.78 -0.98
CA GLU A 227 -17.10 1.89 -0.02
C GLU A 227 -16.12 1.30 1.01
N HIS A 228 -14.82 1.29 0.72
CA HIS A 228 -13.84 0.52 1.49
C HIS A 228 -12.68 1.32 2.07
N ASP A 229 -12.29 2.45 1.47
CA ASP A 229 -11.29 3.32 2.09
C ASP A 229 -11.94 4.20 3.17
N PRO A 230 -11.23 4.49 4.28
CA PRO A 230 -11.73 5.40 5.30
C PRO A 230 -11.98 6.80 4.71
N PRO A 231 -13.14 7.45 4.95
CA PRO A 231 -13.39 8.80 4.45
C PRO A 231 -12.32 9.82 4.86
N ALA A 232 -11.78 9.67 6.07
CA ALA A 232 -10.72 10.53 6.60
C ALA A 232 -9.38 10.39 5.85
N ALA A 233 -9.18 9.30 5.10
CA ALA A 233 -8.03 9.11 4.22
C ALA A 233 -8.26 9.63 2.79
N LEU A 234 -9.50 10.00 2.44
CA LEU A 234 -9.88 10.45 1.11
C LEU A 234 -10.06 11.98 1.04
N PHE A 235 -10.87 12.53 1.95
CA PHE A 235 -11.34 13.90 1.82
C PHE A 235 -10.39 14.94 2.44
N GLY A 236 -9.96 15.90 1.62
CA GLY A 236 -9.01 16.96 1.97
C GLY A 236 -9.64 18.30 2.34
N GLY A 237 -10.89 18.30 2.84
CA GLY A 237 -11.69 19.51 3.05
C GLY A 237 -12.53 19.92 1.83
N ASP A 238 -13.19 21.07 1.90
CA ASP A 238 -14.17 21.52 0.89
C ASP A 238 -13.57 21.65 -0.52
N ASP A 239 -12.31 22.09 -0.61
CA ASP A 239 -11.58 22.24 -1.87
C ASP A 239 -10.42 21.25 -2.03
N GLY A 240 -10.28 20.29 -1.11
CA GLY A 240 -9.22 19.29 -1.12
C GLY A 240 -7.85 19.81 -0.69
N LEU A 241 -7.75 21.08 -0.24
CA LEU A 241 -6.46 21.73 -0.01
C LEU A 241 -6.02 21.84 1.46
N ASP A 242 -6.79 21.33 2.43
CA ASP A 242 -6.56 21.59 3.85
C ASP A 242 -5.20 21.08 4.34
N PHE A 243 -4.82 19.87 3.96
CA PHE A 243 -3.53 19.30 4.36
C PHE A 243 -2.35 19.99 3.68
N TYR A 244 -2.53 20.50 2.46
CA TYR A 244 -1.50 21.29 1.78
C TYR A 244 -1.29 22.63 2.47
N ARG A 245 -2.37 23.27 2.95
CA ARG A 245 -2.27 24.49 3.76
C ARG A 245 -1.57 24.23 5.09
N LEU A 246 -1.88 23.11 5.75
CA LEU A 246 -1.20 22.68 6.97
C LEU A 246 0.30 22.48 6.73
N LEU A 247 0.66 21.71 5.71
CA LEU A 247 2.06 21.47 5.36
C LEU A 247 2.79 22.76 4.99
N ALA A 248 2.17 23.65 4.21
CA ALA A 248 2.74 24.94 3.86
C ALA A 248 2.97 25.86 5.08
N ALA A 249 2.11 25.77 6.09
CA ALA A 249 2.24 26.53 7.33
C ALA A 249 3.32 25.96 8.26
N GLU A 250 3.40 24.64 8.40
CA GLU A 250 4.28 24.01 9.40
C GLU A 250 5.66 23.64 8.87
N ALA A 251 5.78 23.20 7.60
CA ALA A 251 7.03 22.70 7.03
C ALA A 251 8.20 23.70 7.10
N PRO A 252 8.03 25.01 6.81
CA PRO A 252 9.14 25.97 6.80
C PRO A 252 9.86 26.10 8.15
N ALA A 253 9.17 25.90 9.27
CA ALA A 253 9.75 25.97 10.61
C ALA A 253 10.49 24.68 11.03
N ARG A 254 10.33 23.59 10.26
CA ARG A 254 10.81 22.25 10.61
C ARG A 254 11.94 21.79 9.69
N LEU A 255 11.89 22.17 8.42
CA LEU A 255 12.89 21.77 7.42
C LEU A 255 14.24 22.43 7.70
N ALA A 256 15.30 21.63 7.50
CA ALA A 256 16.67 22.13 7.39
C ALA A 256 16.82 23.01 6.14
N PRO A 257 17.85 23.87 6.07
CA PRO A 257 18.30 24.40 4.78
C PRO A 257 18.50 23.24 3.79
N GLU A 258 18.01 23.41 2.56
CA GLU A 258 18.03 22.38 1.49
C GLU A 258 17.18 21.12 1.80
N GLY A 259 16.39 21.13 2.88
CA GLY A 259 15.42 20.09 3.18
C GLY A 259 14.34 19.97 2.11
N LEU A 260 13.79 18.76 1.97
CA LEU A 260 12.83 18.39 0.94
C LEU A 260 11.42 18.36 1.53
N LEU A 261 10.47 19.02 0.86
CA LEU A 261 9.05 18.77 1.03
C LEU A 261 8.55 18.01 -0.21
N ALA A 262 8.04 16.80 -0.02
CA ALA A 262 7.55 15.95 -1.09
C ALA A 262 6.11 15.51 -0.78
N VAL A 263 5.14 15.91 -1.61
CA VAL A 263 3.73 15.69 -1.34
C VAL A 263 3.04 15.17 -2.60
N GLU A 264 2.22 14.14 -2.45
CA GLU A 264 1.31 13.70 -3.53
C GLU A 264 0.19 14.72 -3.72
N ILE A 265 -0.16 15.03 -4.96
CA ILE A 265 -1.25 15.95 -5.31
C ILE A 265 -2.31 15.24 -6.15
N GLY A 266 -3.58 15.60 -5.93
CA GLY A 266 -4.66 15.26 -6.85
C GLY A 266 -4.44 15.87 -8.24
N ALA A 267 -5.00 15.21 -9.26
CA ALA A 267 -4.89 15.61 -10.66
C ALA A 267 -5.83 16.75 -11.06
#